data_AF-A0A2Z5WTE1-F1
#
_entry.id   AF-A0A2Z5WTE1-F1
#
_cell.length_a   1.000
_cell.length_b   1.000
_cell.length_c   1.000
_cell.angle_alpha   90.00
_cell.angle_beta   90.00
_cell.angle_gamma   90.00
#
_symmetry.space_group_name_H-M   'P 1'
#
loop_
_entity.id
_entity.type
_entity.pdbx_description
1 polymer ?
#
loop_
_entity_poly.entity_id
_entity_poly.type
_entity_poly.pdbx_seq_one_letter_code
_entity_poly.pdbx_strand_id
1 'polypeptide(L)'
;MKQIEIWRSQAAATLAFLVPKIAGTSPTTNDGLVDDLVRVLNNLPARPEARQPYAGIFPAADLQTWRNRAAVTLQTLVPKIQNVEGSVYDGAIDDLIRFIRKLPPRPTGRAPYAGLFAPADLATWRKQASQTLIAAIAKITDPKYTDADSKIDDLVRAMSGLPLRPILRKPYEGLYPAPNLVASRQLVAKRLQQLIDALKDDFNPKDVLVDSTIRALNNLPPRSANQEPYAGLYPPTPTTPNLLTADQLGAIAIYTSRNRLNQLLPNLNTTMQRYGITTPLRKAHFLAQTAHESDGFNTNEEYASGADYEGRRDLGNTKAGDGVRFKGRGLIQVTGRSNYAECGKALGVDLINNPQRLADYDLACLSAGWFWDSRSLNNYADNDDVIQITRIINGGFNGLADRQAYLARAKQVFGI
;
A
#
# COMPACT_ATOMS: atom_id res chain seq x y z
N MET A 1 -9.93 -1.30 11.28
CA MET A 1 -10.44 -2.47 10.55
C MET A 1 -9.72 -3.70 11.11
N LYS A 2 -10.43 -4.71 11.59
CA LYS A 2 -9.81 -5.95 12.11
C LYS A 2 -9.12 -6.68 10.94
N GLN A 3 -7.99 -7.34 11.16
CA GLN A 3 -7.22 -8.02 10.09
C GLN A 3 -8.07 -8.99 9.24
N ILE A 4 -9.04 -9.66 9.88
CA ILE A 4 -9.97 -10.59 9.22
C ILE A 4 -10.88 -9.89 8.19
N GLU A 5 -11.28 -8.65 8.44
CA GLU A 5 -12.12 -7.86 7.50
C GLU A 5 -11.32 -7.52 6.24
N ILE A 6 -10.03 -7.18 6.40
CA ILE A 6 -9.11 -6.93 5.27
C ILE A 6 -8.95 -8.19 4.42
N TRP A 7 -8.71 -9.34 5.06
CA TRP A 7 -8.59 -10.62 4.35
C TRP A 7 -9.86 -11.02 3.62
N ARG A 8 -11.04 -10.77 4.20
CA ARG A 8 -12.31 -11.02 3.52
C ARG A 8 -12.51 -10.13 2.31
N SER A 9 -12.16 -8.84 2.41
CA SER A 9 -12.20 -7.94 1.24
C SER A 9 -11.25 -8.40 0.13
N GLN A 10 -10.04 -8.84 0.49
CA GLN A 10 -9.08 -9.41 -0.47
C GLN A 10 -9.59 -10.71 -1.09
N ALA A 11 -10.12 -11.63 -0.28
CA ALA A 11 -10.73 -12.88 -0.75
C ALA A 11 -11.88 -12.64 -1.72
N ALA A 12 -12.73 -11.65 -1.42
CA ALA A 12 -13.82 -11.25 -2.30
C ALA A 12 -13.31 -10.74 -3.66
N ALA A 13 -12.32 -9.86 -3.65
CA ALA A 13 -11.70 -9.35 -4.88
C ALA A 13 -11.01 -10.47 -5.68
N THR A 14 -10.27 -11.36 -4.99
CA THR A 14 -9.59 -12.50 -5.61
C THR A 14 -10.59 -13.46 -6.26
N LEU A 15 -11.67 -13.83 -5.56
CA LEU A 15 -12.70 -14.68 -6.14
C LEU A 15 -13.42 -14.00 -7.32
N ALA A 16 -13.74 -12.71 -7.22
CA ALA A 16 -14.34 -11.98 -8.33
C ALA A 16 -13.51 -12.04 -9.62
N PHE A 17 -12.17 -12.08 -9.50
CA PHE A 17 -11.24 -12.25 -10.62
C PHE A 17 -11.04 -13.69 -11.08
N LEU A 18 -10.99 -14.65 -10.15
CA LEU A 18 -10.68 -16.05 -10.45
C LEU A 18 -11.90 -16.82 -10.96
N VAL A 19 -13.08 -16.54 -10.40
CA VAL A 19 -14.32 -17.25 -10.69
C VAL A 19 -14.74 -17.20 -12.17
N PRO A 20 -14.63 -16.06 -12.89
CA PRO A 20 -14.86 -16.02 -14.34
C PRO A 20 -13.94 -16.94 -15.15
N LYS A 21 -12.75 -17.28 -14.64
CA LYS A 21 -11.77 -18.14 -15.33
C LYS A 21 -12.07 -19.64 -15.20
N ILE A 22 -13.09 -19.99 -14.42
CA ILE A 22 -13.56 -21.38 -14.23
C ILE A 22 -14.60 -21.75 -15.32
N ALA A 23 -15.03 -20.79 -16.14
CA ALA A 23 -16.08 -20.93 -17.15
C ALA A 23 -15.63 -21.62 -18.46
N GLY A 24 -14.95 -22.77 -18.38
CA GLY A 24 -14.68 -23.62 -19.55
C GLY A 24 -15.84 -24.60 -19.85
N THR A 25 -15.74 -25.37 -20.94
CA THR A 25 -16.78 -26.34 -21.35
C THR A 25 -16.54 -27.77 -20.83
N SER A 26 -15.34 -28.10 -20.34
CA SER A 26 -15.01 -29.46 -19.85
C SER A 26 -15.02 -29.55 -18.31
N PRO A 27 -15.53 -30.64 -17.70
CA PRO A 27 -15.50 -30.85 -16.25
C PRO A 27 -14.08 -30.75 -15.68
N THR A 28 -13.95 -30.14 -14.50
CA THR A 28 -12.67 -30.06 -13.77
C THR A 28 -12.92 -30.35 -12.30
N THR A 29 -11.86 -30.69 -11.56
CA THR A 29 -11.93 -30.81 -10.09
C THR A 29 -12.36 -29.50 -9.40
N ASN A 30 -12.28 -28.35 -10.08
CA ASN A 30 -12.80 -27.06 -9.58
C ASN A 30 -14.31 -27.11 -9.34
N ASP A 31 -15.07 -27.91 -10.10
CA ASP A 31 -16.52 -27.87 -10.05
C ASP A 31 -17.09 -28.31 -8.70
N GLY A 32 -16.48 -29.33 -8.09
CA GLY A 32 -16.89 -29.82 -6.77
C GLY A 32 -16.73 -28.75 -5.69
N LEU A 33 -15.59 -28.05 -5.67
CA LEU A 33 -15.30 -27.03 -4.66
C LEU A 33 -16.15 -25.77 -4.84
N VAL A 34 -16.42 -25.38 -6.10
CA VAL A 34 -17.32 -24.26 -6.39
C VAL A 34 -18.75 -24.62 -5.99
N ASP A 35 -19.22 -25.84 -6.27
CA ASP A 35 -20.51 -26.35 -5.80
C ASP A 35 -20.59 -26.32 -4.27
N ASP A 36 -19.60 -26.87 -3.58
CA ASP A 36 -19.56 -26.93 -2.11
C ASP A 36 -19.61 -25.51 -1.51
N LEU A 37 -18.84 -24.56 -2.06
CA LEU A 37 -18.90 -23.17 -1.60
C LEU A 37 -20.25 -22.52 -1.87
N VAL A 38 -20.84 -22.72 -3.06
CA VAL A 38 -22.17 -22.17 -3.38
C VAL A 38 -23.23 -22.74 -2.44
N ARG A 39 -23.16 -24.03 -2.09
CA ARG A 39 -24.07 -24.64 -1.13
C ARG A 39 -23.92 -24.03 0.25
N VAL A 40 -22.69 -23.95 0.73
CA VAL A 40 -22.35 -23.37 2.03
C VAL A 40 -22.86 -21.93 2.13
N LEU A 41 -22.60 -21.08 1.11
CA LEU A 41 -23.05 -19.69 1.10
C LEU A 41 -24.57 -19.51 0.97
N ASN A 42 -25.29 -20.50 0.41
CA ASN A 42 -26.75 -20.49 0.31
C ASN A 42 -27.44 -21.34 1.41
N ASN A 43 -26.68 -21.81 2.41
CA ASN A 43 -27.19 -22.70 3.46
C ASN A 43 -27.89 -23.96 2.92
N LEU A 44 -27.37 -24.53 1.84
CA LEU A 44 -27.84 -25.78 1.24
C LEU A 44 -27.11 -26.99 1.86
N PRO A 45 -27.74 -28.18 1.90
CA PRO A 45 -27.08 -29.39 2.38
C PRO A 45 -25.87 -29.75 1.51
N ALA A 46 -24.86 -30.35 2.14
CA ALA A 46 -23.65 -30.83 1.47
C ALA A 46 -23.98 -31.74 0.28
N ARG A 47 -23.15 -31.67 -0.77
CA ARG A 47 -23.34 -32.48 -1.97
C ARG A 47 -23.08 -33.97 -1.64
N PRO A 48 -24.01 -34.89 -1.94
CA PRO A 48 -23.72 -36.31 -1.90
C PRO A 48 -22.61 -36.67 -2.90
N GLU A 49 -21.69 -37.58 -2.54
CA GLU A 49 -20.52 -37.91 -3.36
C GLU A 49 -20.87 -38.36 -4.79
N ALA A 50 -21.98 -39.10 -4.95
CA ALA A 50 -22.49 -39.57 -6.24
C ALA A 50 -23.16 -38.47 -7.09
N ARG A 51 -23.37 -37.27 -6.56
CA ARG A 51 -24.06 -36.18 -7.26
C ARG A 51 -23.06 -35.34 -8.06
N GLN A 52 -23.36 -35.14 -9.34
CA GLN A 52 -22.58 -34.24 -10.19
C GLN A 52 -22.60 -32.80 -9.62
N PRO A 53 -21.49 -32.05 -9.68
CA PRO A 53 -21.46 -30.65 -9.28
C PRO A 53 -22.56 -29.82 -9.95
N TYR A 54 -23.07 -28.84 -9.20
CA TYR A 54 -24.16 -27.90 -9.50
C TYR A 54 -25.57 -28.50 -9.57
N ALA A 55 -25.69 -29.83 -9.62
CA ALA A 55 -26.98 -30.49 -9.65
C ALA A 55 -27.79 -30.21 -8.37
N GLY A 56 -29.02 -29.72 -8.54
CA GLY A 56 -29.90 -29.33 -7.43
C GLY A 56 -29.56 -27.99 -6.76
N ILE A 57 -28.58 -27.24 -7.27
CA ILE A 57 -28.37 -25.83 -6.92
C ILE A 57 -29.10 -24.93 -7.92
N PHE A 58 -28.93 -25.24 -9.21
CA PHE A 58 -29.54 -24.50 -10.31
C PHE A 58 -30.48 -25.41 -11.11
N PRO A 59 -31.46 -24.84 -11.84
CA PRO A 59 -32.28 -25.60 -12.79
C PRO A 59 -31.42 -26.36 -13.80
N ALA A 60 -31.94 -27.48 -14.34
CA ALA A 60 -31.27 -28.29 -15.34
C ALA A 60 -30.75 -27.44 -16.52
N ALA A 61 -29.46 -27.54 -16.79
CA ALA A 61 -28.76 -26.79 -17.85
C ALA A 61 -27.45 -27.51 -18.20
N ASP A 62 -26.77 -27.05 -19.25
CA ASP A 62 -25.42 -27.50 -19.53
C ASP A 62 -24.40 -27.01 -18.47
N LEU A 63 -23.24 -27.66 -18.43
CA LEU A 63 -22.18 -27.37 -17.46
C LEU A 63 -21.70 -25.91 -17.53
N GLN A 64 -21.63 -25.35 -18.74
CA GLN A 64 -21.21 -23.97 -18.95
C GLN A 64 -22.19 -22.98 -18.29
N THR A 65 -23.49 -23.22 -18.44
CA THR A 65 -24.54 -22.41 -17.83
C THR A 65 -24.51 -22.53 -16.31
N TRP A 66 -24.31 -23.74 -15.77
CA TRP A 66 -24.15 -23.93 -14.33
C TRP A 66 -22.93 -23.20 -13.77
N ARG A 67 -21.79 -23.26 -14.47
CA ARG A 67 -20.57 -22.51 -14.10
C ARG A 67 -20.79 -21.01 -14.11
N ASN A 68 -21.45 -20.49 -15.14
CA ASN A 68 -21.77 -19.06 -15.23
C ASN A 68 -22.70 -18.61 -14.10
N ARG A 69 -23.72 -19.42 -13.74
CA ARG A 69 -24.63 -19.14 -12.62
C ARG A 69 -23.93 -19.22 -11.27
N ALA A 70 -23.10 -20.24 -11.07
CA ALA A 70 -22.25 -20.36 -9.88
C ALA A 70 -21.33 -19.14 -9.75
N ALA A 71 -20.74 -18.71 -10.87
CA ALA A 71 -19.85 -17.57 -10.90
C ALA A 71 -20.53 -16.27 -10.47
N VAL A 72 -21.70 -15.98 -11.04
CA VAL A 72 -22.53 -14.82 -10.66
C VAL A 72 -22.98 -14.90 -9.20
N THR A 73 -23.33 -16.11 -8.73
CA THR A 73 -23.73 -16.35 -7.34
C THR A 73 -22.59 -16.01 -6.38
N LEU A 74 -21.38 -16.49 -6.64
CA LEU A 74 -20.20 -16.16 -5.84
C LEU A 74 -19.86 -14.67 -5.88
N GLN A 75 -19.92 -14.03 -7.06
CA GLN A 75 -19.73 -12.58 -7.18
C GLN A 75 -20.73 -11.77 -6.35
N THR A 76 -21.95 -12.29 -6.17
CA THR A 76 -23.01 -11.64 -5.39
C THR A 76 -22.89 -11.88 -3.89
N LEU A 77 -22.52 -13.10 -3.48
CA LEU A 77 -22.56 -13.51 -2.07
C LEU A 77 -21.24 -13.22 -1.34
N VAL A 78 -20.09 -13.35 -2.00
CA VAL A 78 -18.78 -13.18 -1.37
C VAL A 78 -18.53 -11.73 -0.88
N PRO A 79 -19.04 -10.67 -1.52
CA PRO A 79 -18.98 -9.32 -0.92
C PRO A 79 -19.84 -9.18 0.35
N LYS A 80 -20.93 -9.94 0.49
CA LYS A 80 -21.90 -9.80 1.60
C LYS A 80 -21.40 -10.38 2.93
N ILE A 81 -20.39 -11.23 2.89
CA ILE A 81 -19.79 -11.88 4.07
C ILE A 81 -18.64 -11.07 4.70
N GLN A 82 -18.26 -9.93 4.09
CA GLN A 82 -17.14 -9.09 4.57
C GLN A 82 -17.30 -8.65 6.03
N ASN A 83 -18.54 -8.47 6.49
CA ASN A 83 -18.87 -7.92 7.81
C ASN A 83 -19.46 -8.94 8.80
N VAL A 84 -19.42 -10.25 8.51
CA VAL A 84 -20.02 -11.28 9.38
C VAL A 84 -18.98 -11.85 10.34
N GLU A 85 -18.91 -11.36 11.58
CA GLU A 85 -17.98 -11.87 12.59
C GLU A 85 -18.22 -13.37 12.85
N GLY A 86 -17.16 -14.19 12.92
CA GLY A 86 -17.28 -15.64 13.14
C GLY A 86 -17.85 -16.46 11.98
N SER A 87 -17.78 -15.94 10.75
CA SER A 87 -18.32 -16.61 9.56
C SER A 87 -17.77 -18.04 9.39
N VAL A 88 -18.67 -19.02 9.41
CA VAL A 88 -18.38 -20.43 9.10
C VAL A 88 -17.90 -20.63 7.65
N TYR A 89 -17.95 -19.58 6.82
CA TYR A 89 -17.61 -19.59 5.41
C TYR A 89 -16.13 -19.30 5.13
N ASP A 90 -15.41 -18.69 6.08
CA ASP A 90 -14.04 -18.21 5.86
C ASP A 90 -13.10 -19.36 5.45
N GLY A 91 -13.25 -20.54 6.07
CA GLY A 91 -12.46 -21.73 5.76
C GLY A 91 -12.69 -22.25 4.34
N ALA A 92 -13.96 -22.39 3.92
CA ALA A 92 -14.31 -22.87 2.59
C ALA A 92 -13.82 -21.93 1.47
N ILE A 93 -13.84 -20.62 1.73
CA ILE A 93 -13.34 -19.61 0.80
C ILE A 93 -11.82 -19.68 0.69
N ASP A 94 -11.11 -19.82 1.80
CA ASP A 94 -9.66 -20.03 1.82
C ASP A 94 -9.28 -21.27 1.01
N ASP A 95 -9.92 -22.41 1.30
CA ASP A 95 -9.66 -23.68 0.63
C ASP A 95 -9.91 -23.58 -0.89
N LEU A 96 -10.99 -22.91 -1.32
CA LEU A 96 -11.26 -22.67 -2.74
C LEU A 96 -10.17 -21.80 -3.39
N ILE A 97 -9.77 -20.68 -2.75
CA ILE A 97 -8.74 -19.80 -3.30
C ILE A 97 -7.40 -20.53 -3.40
N ARG A 98 -7.00 -21.28 -2.35
CA ARG A 98 -5.79 -22.10 -2.36
C ARG A 98 -5.82 -23.07 -3.53
N PHE A 99 -6.93 -23.77 -3.69
CA PHE A 99 -7.10 -24.74 -4.75
C PHE A 99 -6.98 -24.13 -6.15
N ILE A 100 -7.74 -23.07 -6.45
CA ILE A 100 -7.71 -22.40 -7.77
C ILE A 100 -6.30 -21.90 -8.09
N ARG A 101 -5.58 -21.42 -7.08
CA ARG A 101 -4.21 -20.90 -7.20
C ARG A 101 -3.13 -21.98 -7.14
N LYS A 102 -3.50 -23.26 -6.95
CA LYS A 102 -2.58 -24.39 -6.76
C LYS A 102 -1.61 -24.20 -5.59
N LEU A 103 -2.10 -23.58 -4.51
CA LEU A 103 -1.38 -23.43 -3.24
C LEU A 103 -1.56 -24.70 -2.38
N PRO A 104 -0.61 -25.00 -1.47
CA PRO A 104 -0.79 -26.08 -0.49
C PRO A 104 -2.07 -25.89 0.35
N PRO A 105 -2.71 -26.99 0.78
CA PRO A 105 -3.85 -26.93 1.69
C PRO A 105 -3.53 -26.14 2.96
N ARG A 106 -4.55 -25.51 3.56
CA ARG A 106 -4.37 -24.80 4.83
C ARG A 106 -3.89 -25.79 5.90
N PRO A 107 -2.79 -25.52 6.62
CA PRO A 107 -2.33 -26.37 7.72
C PRO A 107 -3.36 -26.51 8.83
N THR A 108 -3.45 -27.69 9.43
CA THR A 108 -4.36 -27.97 10.55
C THR A 108 -4.11 -26.99 11.71
N GLY A 109 -5.18 -26.41 12.26
CA GLY A 109 -5.12 -25.44 13.36
C GLY A 109 -4.79 -23.99 12.95
N ARG A 110 -4.51 -23.73 11.67
CA ARG A 110 -4.26 -22.36 11.18
C ARG A 110 -5.58 -21.62 10.91
N ALA A 111 -5.68 -20.35 11.30
CA ALA A 111 -6.86 -19.54 11.01
C ALA A 111 -7.08 -19.37 9.49
N PRO A 112 -8.33 -19.28 9.00
CA PRO A 112 -8.62 -18.99 7.60
C PRO A 112 -7.90 -17.72 7.09
N TYR A 113 -7.50 -17.75 5.82
CA TYR A 113 -6.78 -16.68 5.09
C TYR A 113 -5.34 -16.41 5.55
N ALA A 114 -4.91 -16.97 6.68
CA ALA A 114 -3.54 -16.80 7.15
C ALA A 114 -2.55 -17.40 6.12
N GLY A 115 -1.69 -16.54 5.57
CA GLY A 115 -0.75 -16.93 4.51
C GLY A 115 -1.37 -17.08 3.12
N LEU A 116 -2.66 -16.75 2.95
CA LEU A 116 -3.33 -16.79 1.65
C LEU A 116 -3.08 -15.53 0.84
N PHE A 117 -3.09 -14.37 1.52
CA PHE A 117 -2.79 -13.08 0.95
C PHE A 117 -1.44 -12.61 1.46
N ALA A 118 -0.65 -12.05 0.56
CA ALA A 118 0.54 -11.34 0.97
C ALA A 118 0.17 -10.24 1.97
N PRO A 119 0.96 -10.02 3.03
CA PRO A 119 0.81 -8.84 3.84
C PRO A 119 0.95 -7.60 2.95
N ALA A 120 0.27 -6.51 3.31
CA ALA A 120 0.40 -5.23 2.60
C ALA A 120 1.89 -4.79 2.45
N ASP A 121 2.72 -5.25 3.38
CA ASP A 121 4.16 -5.00 3.42
C ASP A 121 4.99 -5.89 2.50
N LEU A 122 4.45 -6.88 1.76
CA LEU A 122 5.29 -7.81 1.00
C LEU A 122 6.21 -7.11 -0.01
N ALA A 123 5.73 -6.06 -0.67
CA ALA A 123 6.58 -5.25 -1.55
C ALA A 123 7.71 -4.56 -0.78
N THR A 124 7.40 -4.03 0.41
CA THR A 124 8.37 -3.42 1.33
C THR A 124 9.39 -4.47 1.82
N TRP A 125 8.92 -5.64 2.23
CA TRP A 125 9.75 -6.76 2.68
C TRP A 125 10.64 -7.28 1.56
N ARG A 126 10.16 -7.39 0.32
CA ARG A 126 10.98 -7.74 -0.84
C ARG A 126 12.09 -6.71 -1.08
N LYS A 127 11.79 -5.42 -0.93
CA LYS A 127 12.80 -4.35 -1.03
C LYS A 127 13.82 -4.41 0.12
N GLN A 128 13.38 -4.65 1.34
CA GLN A 128 14.27 -4.85 2.50
C GLN A 128 15.10 -6.13 2.33
N ALA A 129 14.54 -7.18 1.77
CA ALA A 129 15.22 -8.43 1.45
C ALA A 129 16.31 -8.23 0.40
N SER A 130 16.04 -7.51 -0.69
CA SER A 130 17.05 -7.22 -1.70
C SER A 130 18.20 -6.39 -1.12
N GLN A 131 17.90 -5.38 -0.30
CA GLN A 131 18.91 -4.58 0.40
C GLN A 131 19.74 -5.39 1.41
N THR A 132 19.09 -6.23 2.22
CA THR A 132 19.76 -7.09 3.21
C THR A 132 20.70 -8.07 2.51
N LEU A 133 20.27 -8.63 1.39
CA LEU A 133 21.07 -9.56 0.59
C LEU A 133 22.29 -8.85 -0.01
N ILE A 134 22.13 -7.65 -0.57
CA ILE A 134 23.26 -6.83 -1.06
C ILE A 134 24.26 -6.57 0.07
N ALA A 135 23.78 -6.14 1.24
CA ALA A 135 24.63 -5.85 2.39
C ALA A 135 25.37 -7.10 2.89
N ALA A 136 24.71 -8.25 2.92
CA ALA A 136 25.32 -9.52 3.30
C ALA A 136 26.41 -9.95 2.30
N ILE A 137 26.14 -9.83 0.99
CA ILE A 137 27.11 -10.15 -0.07
C ILE A 137 28.32 -9.21 0.02
N ALA A 138 28.10 -7.92 0.26
CA ALA A 138 29.17 -6.92 0.38
C ALA A 138 30.12 -7.18 1.56
N LYS A 139 29.65 -7.86 2.63
CA LYS A 139 30.47 -8.27 3.78
C LYS A 139 31.40 -9.44 3.48
N ILE A 140 31.22 -10.14 2.36
CA ILE A 140 32.08 -11.27 1.97
C ILE A 140 33.35 -10.71 1.32
N THR A 141 34.36 -10.44 2.14
CA THR A 141 35.64 -9.87 1.72
C THR A 141 36.71 -10.91 1.39
N ASP A 142 36.47 -12.19 1.68
CA ASP A 142 37.44 -13.27 1.41
C ASP A 142 37.74 -13.35 -0.10
N PRO A 143 39.02 -13.32 -0.53
CA PRO A 143 39.39 -13.40 -1.93
C PRO A 143 39.14 -14.78 -2.56
N LYS A 144 38.85 -15.81 -1.75
CA LYS A 144 38.52 -17.18 -2.16
C LYS A 144 37.02 -17.43 -2.09
N TYR A 145 36.60 -18.52 -2.72
CA TYR A 145 35.23 -18.99 -2.63
C TYR A 145 34.91 -19.52 -1.23
N THR A 146 33.71 -19.20 -0.77
CA THR A 146 33.14 -19.58 0.52
C THR A 146 31.84 -20.36 0.32
N ASP A 147 31.32 -20.97 1.37
CA ASP A 147 30.00 -21.60 1.33
C ASP A 147 28.88 -20.61 1.01
N ALA A 148 29.04 -19.34 1.42
CA ALA A 148 28.15 -18.26 1.06
C ALA A 148 28.06 -18.07 -0.46
N ASP A 149 29.21 -18.12 -1.16
CA ASP A 149 29.23 -17.98 -2.63
C ASP A 149 28.40 -19.06 -3.32
N SER A 150 28.45 -20.30 -2.83
CA SER A 150 27.63 -21.40 -3.35
C SER A 150 26.14 -21.14 -3.14
N LYS A 151 25.73 -20.69 -1.94
CA LYS A 151 24.31 -20.37 -1.65
C LYS A 151 23.79 -19.21 -2.51
N ILE A 152 24.61 -18.19 -2.73
CA ILE A 152 24.27 -17.05 -3.57
C ILE A 152 24.14 -17.48 -5.04
N ASP A 153 25.02 -18.36 -5.54
CA ASP A 153 24.95 -18.92 -6.89
C ASP A 153 23.66 -19.74 -7.09
N ASP A 154 23.34 -20.61 -6.12
CA ASP A 154 22.12 -21.41 -6.15
C ASP A 154 20.88 -20.51 -6.17
N LEU A 155 20.85 -19.45 -5.35
CA LEU A 155 19.76 -18.50 -5.34
C LEU A 155 19.60 -17.79 -6.69
N VAL A 156 20.68 -17.21 -7.26
CA VAL A 156 20.55 -16.45 -8.51
C VAL A 156 20.17 -17.34 -9.68
N ARG A 157 20.62 -18.60 -9.70
CA ARG A 157 20.18 -19.61 -10.68
C ARG A 157 18.69 -19.90 -10.55
N ALA A 158 18.23 -20.21 -9.35
CA ALA A 158 16.81 -20.50 -9.10
C ALA A 158 15.92 -19.29 -9.42
N MET A 159 16.33 -18.08 -9.02
CA MET A 159 15.61 -16.85 -9.33
C MET A 159 15.54 -16.58 -10.85
N SER A 160 16.57 -16.97 -11.59
CA SER A 160 16.68 -16.81 -13.05
C SER A 160 16.09 -17.98 -13.86
N GLY A 161 15.59 -19.04 -13.21
CA GLY A 161 15.10 -20.25 -13.91
C GLY A 161 16.20 -21.07 -14.57
N LEU A 162 17.44 -20.96 -14.09
CA LEU A 162 18.58 -21.73 -14.58
C LEU A 162 18.68 -23.08 -13.83
N PRO A 163 19.27 -24.12 -14.45
CA PRO A 163 19.53 -25.38 -13.76
C PRO A 163 20.49 -25.18 -12.59
N LEU A 164 20.43 -26.10 -11.61
CA LEU A 164 21.38 -26.16 -10.50
C LEU A 164 22.82 -26.18 -10.99
N ARG A 165 23.71 -25.59 -10.21
CA ARG A 165 25.15 -25.58 -10.51
C ARG A 165 25.69 -27.02 -10.48
N PRO A 166 26.39 -27.50 -11.52
CA PRO A 166 27.10 -28.78 -11.46
C PRO A 166 28.12 -28.81 -10.32
N ILE A 167 28.30 -29.97 -9.67
CA ILE A 167 29.13 -30.12 -8.45
C ILE A 167 30.57 -29.61 -8.65
N LEU A 168 31.17 -29.83 -9.83
CA LEU A 168 32.55 -29.45 -10.13
C LEU A 168 32.73 -27.99 -10.59
N ARG A 169 31.62 -27.26 -10.81
CA ARG A 169 31.65 -25.89 -11.31
C ARG A 169 31.83 -24.92 -10.14
N LYS A 170 32.70 -23.92 -10.30
CA LYS A 170 32.91 -22.90 -9.26
C LYS A 170 31.67 -21.99 -9.14
N PRO A 171 31.40 -21.38 -7.96
CA PRO A 171 30.36 -20.35 -7.85
C PRO A 171 30.50 -19.28 -8.95
N TYR A 172 29.37 -18.83 -9.50
CA TYR A 172 29.24 -17.77 -10.51
C TYR A 172 29.73 -18.08 -11.92
N GLU A 173 30.39 -19.22 -12.12
CA GLU A 173 30.88 -19.64 -13.42
C GLU A 173 29.71 -19.92 -14.39
N GLY A 174 29.79 -19.33 -15.58
CA GLY A 174 28.73 -19.41 -16.60
C GLY A 174 27.47 -18.58 -16.28
N LEU A 175 27.53 -17.67 -15.29
CA LEU A 175 26.48 -16.67 -15.07
C LEU A 175 26.84 -15.33 -15.73
N TYR A 176 27.68 -14.54 -15.04
CA TYR A 176 28.05 -13.19 -15.44
C TYR A 176 29.58 -13.09 -15.51
N PRO A 177 30.16 -12.86 -16.71
CA PRO A 177 31.60 -12.65 -16.85
C PRO A 177 32.06 -11.46 -15.99
N ALA A 178 33.08 -11.67 -15.17
CA ALA A 178 33.64 -10.63 -14.30
C ALA A 178 35.17 -10.82 -14.19
N PRO A 179 35.94 -9.74 -13.97
CA PRO A 179 37.41 -9.80 -13.92
C PRO A 179 37.95 -10.53 -12.68
N ASN A 180 37.15 -10.64 -11.61
CA ASN A 180 37.53 -11.32 -10.37
C ASN A 180 36.28 -11.65 -9.54
N LEU A 181 36.48 -12.41 -8.46
CA LEU A 181 35.41 -12.89 -7.57
C LEU A 181 34.62 -11.75 -6.90
N VAL A 182 35.29 -10.66 -6.50
CA VAL A 182 34.62 -9.49 -5.90
C VAL A 182 33.66 -8.84 -6.90
N ALA A 183 34.09 -8.69 -8.15
CA ALA A 183 33.25 -8.19 -9.22
C ALA A 183 32.08 -9.15 -9.54
N SER A 184 32.32 -10.47 -9.50
CA SER A 184 31.23 -11.47 -9.64
C SER A 184 30.17 -11.30 -8.54
N ARG A 185 30.58 -11.15 -7.28
CA ARG A 185 29.67 -10.92 -6.15
C ARG A 185 28.82 -9.66 -6.35
N GLN A 186 29.43 -8.55 -6.78
CA GLN A 186 28.72 -7.30 -7.04
C GLN A 186 27.69 -7.41 -8.18
N LEU A 187 28.07 -8.06 -9.30
CA LEU A 187 27.15 -8.27 -10.43
C LEU A 187 25.97 -9.16 -10.03
N VAL A 188 26.23 -10.23 -9.29
CA VAL A 188 25.18 -11.14 -8.80
C VAL A 188 24.27 -10.43 -7.79
N ALA A 189 24.82 -9.62 -6.88
CA ALA A 189 24.02 -8.83 -5.94
C ALA A 189 23.06 -7.88 -6.67
N LYS A 190 23.56 -7.14 -7.68
CA LYS A 190 22.75 -6.26 -8.53
C LYS A 190 21.67 -7.04 -9.29
N ARG A 191 22.01 -8.22 -9.81
CA ARG A 191 21.03 -9.07 -10.49
C ARG A 191 19.95 -9.57 -9.55
N LEU A 192 20.32 -10.03 -8.37
CA LEU A 192 19.38 -10.52 -7.36
C LEU A 192 18.42 -9.42 -6.94
N GLN A 193 18.89 -8.18 -6.77
CA GLN A 193 18.01 -7.03 -6.56
C GLN A 193 16.98 -6.88 -7.68
N GLN A 194 17.41 -6.84 -8.95
CA GLN A 194 16.48 -6.75 -10.08
C GLN A 194 15.45 -7.88 -10.11
N LEU A 195 15.87 -9.11 -9.82
CA LEU A 195 15.00 -10.28 -9.83
C LEU A 195 13.99 -10.26 -8.68
N ILE A 196 14.40 -9.80 -7.49
CA ILE A 196 13.54 -9.66 -6.31
C ILE A 196 12.55 -8.51 -6.51
N ASP A 197 13.01 -7.36 -7.00
CA ASP A 197 12.19 -6.18 -7.26
C ASP A 197 11.15 -6.44 -8.38
N ALA A 198 11.44 -7.40 -9.28
CA ALA A 198 10.52 -7.84 -10.32
C ALA A 198 9.48 -8.86 -9.84
N LEU A 199 9.56 -9.37 -8.61
CA LEU A 199 8.55 -10.27 -8.06
C LEU A 199 7.24 -9.50 -7.84
N LYS A 200 6.19 -9.93 -8.54
CA LYS A 200 4.82 -9.40 -8.42
C LYS A 200 3.93 -10.42 -7.70
N ASP A 201 2.69 -10.01 -7.44
CA ASP A 201 1.64 -10.83 -6.83
C ASP A 201 1.95 -11.25 -5.37
N ASP A 202 1.13 -12.14 -4.82
CA ASP A 202 1.30 -12.68 -3.47
C ASP A 202 2.62 -13.47 -3.32
N PHE A 203 2.81 -14.14 -2.18
CA PHE A 203 3.99 -14.97 -1.94
C PHE A 203 4.27 -15.94 -3.10
N ASN A 204 5.49 -15.87 -3.60
CA ASN A 204 6.03 -16.71 -4.65
C ASN A 204 6.95 -17.77 -4.01
N PRO A 205 7.06 -18.99 -4.55
CA PRO A 205 8.08 -19.96 -4.10
C PRO A 205 9.50 -19.38 -4.05
N LYS A 206 9.79 -18.39 -4.89
CA LYS A 206 11.06 -17.64 -4.87
C LYS A 206 11.28 -16.84 -3.59
N ASP A 207 10.24 -16.32 -2.94
CA ASP A 207 10.37 -15.61 -1.66
C ASP A 207 10.93 -16.54 -0.56
N VAL A 208 10.59 -17.83 -0.59
CA VAL A 208 11.15 -18.83 0.33
C VAL A 208 12.66 -18.97 0.14
N LEU A 209 13.12 -18.99 -1.11
CA LEU A 209 14.54 -19.12 -1.43
C LEU A 209 15.33 -17.89 -0.98
N VAL A 210 14.76 -16.69 -1.18
CA VAL A 210 15.35 -15.43 -0.73
C VAL A 210 15.45 -15.41 0.80
N ASP A 211 14.35 -15.69 1.52
CA ASP A 211 14.34 -15.76 2.99
C ASP A 211 15.39 -16.74 3.53
N SER A 212 15.41 -17.96 2.99
CA SER A 212 16.33 -19.01 3.43
C SER A 212 17.80 -18.63 3.20
N THR A 213 18.09 -17.97 2.07
CA THR A 213 19.44 -17.49 1.76
C THR A 213 19.84 -16.35 2.69
N ILE A 214 18.96 -15.39 2.95
CA ILE A 214 19.22 -14.30 3.90
C ILE A 214 19.54 -14.84 5.28
N ARG A 215 18.75 -15.81 5.77
CA ARG A 215 19.00 -16.46 7.06
C ARG A 215 20.36 -17.13 7.10
N ALA A 216 20.67 -17.92 6.07
CA ALA A 216 21.95 -18.62 5.99
C ALA A 216 23.15 -17.66 5.96
N LEU A 217 23.07 -16.58 5.20
CA LEU A 217 24.16 -15.60 5.10
C LEU A 217 24.34 -14.76 6.37
N ASN A 218 23.31 -14.64 7.21
CA ASN A 218 23.35 -13.87 8.45
C ASN A 218 23.38 -14.76 9.70
N ASN A 219 23.63 -16.07 9.55
CA ASN A 219 23.64 -17.05 10.65
C ASN A 219 22.37 -17.05 11.51
N LEU A 220 21.21 -16.83 10.87
CA LEU A 220 19.90 -16.85 11.54
C LEU A 220 19.30 -18.27 11.51
N PRO A 221 18.48 -18.65 12.50
CA PRO A 221 17.76 -19.91 12.50
C PRO A 221 16.90 -20.08 11.22
N PRO A 222 16.80 -21.31 10.67
CA PRO A 222 15.89 -21.60 9.57
C PRO A 222 14.45 -21.23 9.91
N ARG A 223 13.72 -20.72 8.93
CA ARG A 223 12.28 -20.44 9.06
C ARG A 223 11.53 -21.74 9.37
N SER A 224 10.60 -21.71 10.32
CA SER A 224 9.73 -22.87 10.57
C SER A 224 8.82 -23.15 9.37
N ALA A 225 8.52 -24.41 9.09
CA ALA A 225 7.71 -24.80 7.93
C ALA A 225 6.34 -24.10 7.86
N ASN A 226 5.77 -23.73 9.01
CA ASN A 226 4.45 -23.10 9.15
C ASN A 226 4.46 -21.55 9.09
N GLN A 227 5.63 -20.93 8.97
CA GLN A 227 5.76 -19.46 8.90
C GLN A 227 5.80 -18.96 7.45
N GLU A 228 5.26 -17.77 7.17
CA GLU A 228 5.37 -17.17 5.83
C GLU A 228 6.81 -16.72 5.51
N PRO A 229 7.21 -16.60 4.23
CA PRO A 229 8.47 -15.98 3.86
C PRO A 229 8.65 -14.61 4.52
N TYR A 230 9.87 -14.32 4.98
CA TYR A 230 10.27 -13.10 5.68
C TYR A 230 9.70 -12.93 7.09
N ALA A 231 8.85 -13.84 7.58
CA ALA A 231 8.32 -13.77 8.94
C ALA A 231 9.45 -13.76 9.99
N GLY A 232 9.49 -12.69 10.79
CA GLY A 232 10.52 -12.48 11.80
C GLY A 232 11.88 -12.04 11.26
N LEU A 233 12.08 -11.91 9.95
CA LEU A 233 13.23 -11.20 9.38
C LEU A 233 12.99 -9.70 9.35
N TYR A 234 11.80 -9.31 8.95
CA TYR A 234 11.36 -7.92 8.95
C TYR A 234 10.13 -7.82 9.84
N PRO A 235 10.09 -6.87 10.78
CA PRO A 235 8.85 -6.61 11.49
C PRO A 235 7.79 -6.24 10.43
N PRO A 236 6.55 -6.75 10.54
CA PRO A 236 5.45 -6.12 9.83
C PRO A 236 5.49 -4.64 10.19
N THR A 237 5.27 -3.77 9.20
CA THR A 237 5.05 -2.36 9.51
C THR A 237 3.95 -2.36 10.56
N PRO A 238 4.14 -1.74 11.74
CA PRO A 238 3.14 -1.77 12.79
C PRO A 238 1.77 -1.50 12.16
N THR A 239 0.79 -2.36 12.42
CA THR A 239 -0.59 -2.21 11.95
C THR A 239 -1.30 -1.03 12.60
N THR A 240 -0.59 -0.25 13.42
CA THR A 240 -0.93 1.15 13.64
C THR A 240 -0.38 1.87 12.42
N PRO A 241 -1.22 2.36 11.47
CA PRO A 241 -0.69 3.25 10.44
C PRO A 241 0.18 4.28 11.16
N ASN A 242 1.36 4.59 10.63
CA ASN A 242 2.26 5.60 11.20
C ASN A 242 1.52 6.94 11.11
N LEU A 243 0.52 7.11 11.95
CA LEU A 243 -0.42 8.19 11.98
C LEU A 243 0.19 9.21 12.92
N LEU A 244 -0.02 10.45 12.55
CA LEU A 244 0.16 11.53 13.49
C LEU A 244 -0.72 11.25 14.71
N THR A 245 -0.12 11.21 15.89
CA THR A 245 -0.88 11.15 17.14
C THR A 245 -1.33 12.55 17.54
N ALA A 246 -2.32 12.62 18.41
CA ALA A 246 -2.73 13.90 18.96
C ALA A 246 -1.51 14.58 19.63
N ASP A 247 -0.78 13.88 20.50
CA ASP A 247 0.38 14.46 21.22
C ASP A 247 1.45 15.00 20.28
N GLN A 248 1.75 14.28 19.20
CA GLN A 248 2.67 14.75 18.17
C GLN A 248 2.16 16.04 17.50
N LEU A 249 0.89 16.08 17.09
CA LEU A 249 0.31 17.29 16.48
C LEU A 249 0.30 18.47 17.46
N GLY A 250 -0.01 18.23 18.73
CA GLY A 250 -0.01 19.25 19.78
C GLY A 250 1.39 19.79 20.07
N ALA A 251 2.40 18.92 20.03
CA ALA A 251 3.79 19.32 20.19
C ALA A 251 4.31 20.13 18.98
N ILE A 252 3.75 19.95 17.79
CA ILE A 252 4.10 20.73 16.60
C ILE A 252 3.39 22.09 16.61
N ALA A 253 2.08 22.08 16.85
CA ALA A 253 1.18 23.24 16.79
C ALA A 253 0.87 23.81 18.17
N ILE A 254 1.91 24.30 18.85
CA ILE A 254 1.90 24.61 20.29
C ILE A 254 0.93 25.74 20.70
N TYR A 255 0.50 26.59 19.77
CA TYR A 255 -0.40 27.71 20.06
C TYR A 255 -1.87 27.40 19.77
N THR A 256 -2.18 26.22 19.22
CA THR A 256 -3.52 25.87 18.79
C THR A 256 -4.20 24.98 19.82
N SER A 257 -5.47 25.27 20.11
CA SER A 257 -6.21 24.54 21.14
C SER A 257 -6.28 23.03 20.84
N ARG A 258 -6.19 22.23 21.90
CA ARG A 258 -6.24 20.77 21.80
C ARG A 258 -7.50 20.25 21.12
N ASN A 259 -8.64 20.90 21.39
CA ASN A 259 -9.91 20.56 20.79
C ASN A 259 -9.88 20.71 19.27
N ARG A 260 -9.40 21.85 18.77
CA ARG A 260 -9.28 22.10 17.34
C ARG A 260 -8.35 21.11 16.64
N LEU A 261 -7.18 20.83 17.26
CA LEU A 261 -6.25 19.84 16.72
C LEU A 261 -6.88 18.44 16.64
N ASN A 262 -7.68 18.05 17.63
CA ASN A 262 -8.38 16.75 17.61
C ASN A 262 -9.43 16.66 16.48
N GLN A 263 -10.05 17.77 16.08
CA GLN A 263 -10.98 17.80 14.94
C GLN A 263 -10.25 17.66 13.59
N LEU A 264 -9.05 18.21 13.48
CA LEU A 264 -8.21 18.12 12.28
C LEU A 264 -7.48 16.78 12.14
N LEU A 265 -7.06 16.18 13.26
CA LEU A 265 -6.21 14.99 13.31
C LEU A 265 -6.66 13.82 12.41
N PRO A 266 -7.93 13.34 12.46
CA PRO A 266 -8.35 12.25 11.60
C PRO A 266 -8.27 12.62 10.11
N ASN A 267 -8.62 13.86 9.77
CA ASN A 267 -8.61 14.37 8.39
C ASN A 267 -7.18 14.55 7.85
N LEU A 268 -6.26 15.03 8.68
CA LEU A 268 -4.82 15.10 8.36
C LEU A 268 -4.26 13.69 8.10
N ASN A 269 -4.58 12.73 8.96
CA ASN A 269 -4.13 11.35 8.82
C ASN A 269 -4.67 10.68 7.54
N THR A 270 -5.97 10.82 7.26
CA THR A 270 -6.58 10.34 6.01
C THR A 270 -5.95 11.01 4.79
N THR A 271 -5.72 12.31 4.84
CA THR A 271 -5.10 13.08 3.74
C THR A 271 -3.67 12.60 3.49
N MET A 272 -2.84 12.55 4.54
CA MET A 272 -1.44 12.13 4.41
C MET A 272 -1.32 10.71 3.87
N GLN A 273 -2.21 9.80 4.30
CA GLN A 273 -2.27 8.45 3.75
C GLN A 273 -2.68 8.45 2.27
N ARG A 274 -3.74 9.18 1.91
CA ARG A 274 -4.27 9.26 0.53
C ARG A 274 -3.24 9.76 -0.47
N TYR A 275 -2.41 10.72 -0.08
CA TYR A 275 -1.42 11.38 -0.96
C TYR A 275 0.02 10.90 -0.73
N GLY A 276 0.23 9.76 -0.06
CA GLY A 276 1.55 9.16 0.09
C GLY A 276 2.55 9.97 0.93
N ILE A 277 2.05 10.83 1.83
CA ILE A 277 2.83 11.65 2.78
C ILE A 277 3.12 10.79 4.03
N THR A 278 3.81 9.68 3.84
CA THR A 278 3.86 8.58 4.82
C THR A 278 5.17 8.49 5.61
N THR A 279 6.29 8.99 5.06
CA THR A 279 7.57 9.03 5.78
C THR A 279 7.57 10.13 6.84
N PRO A 280 8.32 9.98 7.95
CA PRO A 280 8.45 11.03 8.98
C PRO A 280 8.84 12.40 8.41
N LEU A 281 9.78 12.44 7.46
CA LEU A 281 10.25 13.68 6.86
C LEU A 281 9.19 14.35 5.99
N ARG A 282 8.46 13.58 5.16
CA ARG A 282 7.33 14.10 4.37
C ARG A 282 6.25 14.70 5.26
N LYS A 283 5.90 14.01 6.36
CA LYS A 283 4.94 14.53 7.33
C LYS A 283 5.43 15.82 7.98
N ALA A 284 6.71 15.88 8.37
CA ALA A 284 7.29 17.07 8.99
C ALA A 284 7.16 18.29 8.07
N HIS A 285 7.52 18.14 6.80
CA HIS A 285 7.37 19.22 5.81
C HIS A 285 5.91 19.59 5.55
N PHE A 286 5.03 18.60 5.33
CA PHE A 286 3.61 18.86 5.09
C PHE A 286 2.95 19.60 6.27
N LEU A 287 3.19 19.13 7.50
CA LEU A 287 2.66 19.74 8.72
C LEU A 287 3.24 21.14 8.95
N ALA A 288 4.53 21.36 8.64
CA ALA A 288 5.13 22.68 8.80
C ALA A 288 4.53 23.73 7.86
N GLN A 289 4.32 23.35 6.60
CA GLN A 289 3.74 24.23 5.60
C GLN A 289 2.27 24.51 5.91
N THR A 290 1.49 23.47 6.20
CA THR A 290 0.06 23.64 6.54
C THR A 290 -0.13 24.39 7.85
N ALA A 291 0.72 24.19 8.86
CA ALA A 291 0.69 24.99 10.08
C ALA A 291 0.90 26.47 9.76
N HIS A 292 1.92 26.82 8.99
CA HIS A 292 2.19 28.20 8.62
C HIS A 292 1.02 28.87 7.87
N GLU A 293 0.48 28.21 6.84
CA GLU A 293 -0.61 28.74 5.99
C GLU A 293 -1.95 28.89 6.73
N SER A 294 -2.12 28.21 7.87
CA SER A 294 -3.38 28.13 8.61
C SER A 294 -3.30 28.78 10.00
N ASP A 295 -2.32 29.66 10.21
CA ASP A 295 -2.04 30.31 11.51
C ASP A 295 -1.85 29.28 12.64
N GLY A 296 -0.91 28.37 12.45
CA GLY A 296 -0.64 27.25 13.36
C GLY A 296 -1.77 26.22 13.43
N PHE A 297 -2.63 26.14 12.42
CA PHE A 297 -3.92 25.42 12.43
C PHE A 297 -5.04 26.10 13.22
N ASN A 298 -4.99 27.41 13.50
CA ASN A 298 -6.09 28.15 14.15
C ASN A 298 -7.25 28.51 13.22
N THR A 299 -7.04 28.52 11.89
CA THR A 299 -8.10 28.82 10.93
C THR A 299 -8.04 27.96 9.67
N ASN A 300 -9.20 27.71 9.05
CA ASN A 300 -9.30 27.08 7.72
C ASN A 300 -9.81 28.08 6.67
N GLU A 301 -9.92 29.33 7.04
CA GLU A 301 -10.44 30.41 6.21
C GLU A 301 -9.66 31.68 6.53
N GLU A 302 -9.26 32.42 5.52
CA GLU A 302 -8.56 33.67 5.75
C GLU A 302 -9.43 34.67 6.54
N TYR A 303 -8.79 35.48 7.37
CA TYR A 303 -9.46 36.52 8.14
C TYR A 303 -9.92 37.69 7.26
N ALA A 304 -9.24 37.93 6.14
CA ALA A 304 -9.62 38.96 5.18
C ALA A 304 -11.00 38.68 4.55
N SER A 305 -11.63 39.74 4.04
CA SER A 305 -12.94 39.64 3.38
C SER A 305 -12.86 38.96 2.00
N GLY A 306 -11.67 38.93 1.38
CA GLY A 306 -11.48 38.50 -0.01
C GLY A 306 -11.81 39.57 -1.05
N ALA A 307 -12.24 40.77 -0.63
CA ALA A 307 -12.59 41.85 -1.56
C ALA A 307 -11.42 42.25 -2.48
N ASP A 308 -10.19 42.16 -1.99
CA ASP A 308 -8.97 42.46 -2.76
C ASP A 308 -8.72 41.47 -3.92
N TYR A 309 -9.40 40.32 -3.92
CA TYR A 309 -9.34 39.36 -5.03
C TYR A 309 -10.38 39.64 -6.12
N GLU A 310 -11.25 40.64 -5.96
CA GLU A 310 -12.26 40.98 -6.95
C GLU A 310 -11.60 41.40 -8.28
N GLY A 311 -12.09 40.85 -9.40
CA GLY A 311 -11.58 41.16 -10.73
C GLY A 311 -10.18 40.61 -11.06
N ARG A 312 -9.54 39.86 -10.14
CA ARG A 312 -8.24 39.21 -10.38
C ARG A 312 -8.35 38.12 -11.45
N ARG A 313 -8.03 38.49 -12.70
CA ARG A 313 -8.11 37.61 -13.87
C ARG A 313 -7.16 36.41 -13.79
N ASP A 314 -6.00 36.58 -13.18
CA ASP A 314 -5.03 35.51 -12.91
C ASP A 314 -5.58 34.41 -11.98
N LEU A 315 -6.55 34.76 -11.13
CA LEU A 315 -7.27 33.86 -10.24
C LEU A 315 -8.59 33.33 -10.85
N GLY A 316 -8.92 33.75 -12.07
CA GLY A 316 -10.19 33.44 -12.73
C GLY A 316 -11.40 34.23 -12.21
N ASN A 317 -11.18 35.19 -11.30
CA ASN A 317 -12.24 36.02 -10.72
C ASN A 317 -12.71 37.05 -11.76
N THR A 318 -13.66 36.63 -12.60
CA THR A 318 -14.12 37.39 -13.77
C THR A 318 -15.60 37.75 -13.68
N LYS A 319 -16.31 37.27 -12.66
CA LYS A 319 -17.70 37.62 -12.37
C LYS A 319 -17.76 38.47 -11.11
N ALA A 320 -18.71 39.41 -11.07
CA ALA A 320 -18.91 40.27 -9.92
C ALA A 320 -19.18 39.44 -8.65
N GLY A 321 -18.43 39.75 -7.59
CA GLY A 321 -18.51 39.08 -6.28
C GLY A 321 -17.62 37.84 -6.15
N ASP A 322 -16.80 37.53 -7.17
CA ASP A 322 -15.88 36.40 -7.14
C ASP A 322 -14.81 36.52 -6.05
N GLY A 323 -14.37 37.74 -5.73
CA GLY A 323 -13.31 37.96 -4.74
C GLY A 323 -13.69 37.41 -3.37
N VAL A 324 -14.82 37.89 -2.83
CA VAL A 324 -15.36 37.43 -1.53
C VAL A 324 -15.82 35.97 -1.61
N ARG A 325 -16.41 35.56 -2.73
CA ARG A 325 -16.92 34.19 -2.90
C ARG A 325 -15.80 33.15 -2.88
N PHE A 326 -14.70 33.40 -3.58
CA PHE A 326 -13.55 32.50 -3.71
C PHE A 326 -12.33 32.99 -2.94
N LYS A 327 -12.59 33.58 -1.77
CA LYS A 327 -11.58 33.99 -0.80
C LYS A 327 -10.78 32.78 -0.28
N GLY A 328 -9.64 33.02 0.36
CA GLY A 328 -8.71 31.97 0.83
C GLY A 328 -9.35 31.01 1.83
N ARG A 329 -9.34 29.70 1.51
CA ARG A 329 -9.82 28.61 2.39
C ARG A 329 -8.94 27.37 2.35
N GLY A 330 -9.13 26.50 3.34
CA GLY A 330 -8.37 25.27 3.55
C GLY A 330 -7.00 25.51 4.20
N LEU A 331 -6.28 24.43 4.49
CA LEU A 331 -4.99 24.52 5.20
C LEU A 331 -3.83 25.03 4.33
N ILE A 332 -4.07 25.27 3.04
CA ILE A 332 -3.07 25.81 2.10
C ILE A 332 -3.57 27.07 1.37
N GLN A 333 -4.64 27.71 1.88
CA GLN A 333 -5.14 28.99 1.34
C GLN A 333 -5.53 28.93 -0.16
N VAL A 334 -6.35 27.95 -0.56
CA VAL A 334 -6.92 27.90 -1.92
C VAL A 334 -7.75 29.17 -2.16
N THR A 335 -7.36 29.95 -3.17
CA THR A 335 -7.91 31.28 -3.44
C THR A 335 -8.19 31.43 -4.94
N GLY A 336 -9.34 32.00 -5.30
CA GLY A 336 -9.71 32.31 -6.69
C GLY A 336 -10.57 31.25 -7.38
N ARG A 337 -11.51 31.69 -8.23
CA ARG A 337 -12.47 30.85 -8.95
C ARG A 337 -11.81 29.68 -9.68
N SER A 338 -10.71 29.91 -10.39
CA SER A 338 -10.02 28.86 -11.16
C SER A 338 -9.49 27.76 -10.24
N ASN A 339 -8.85 28.13 -9.13
CA ASN A 339 -8.28 27.17 -8.19
C ASN A 339 -9.37 26.37 -7.46
N TYR A 340 -10.50 27.00 -7.12
CA TYR A 340 -11.67 26.30 -6.59
C TYR A 340 -12.25 25.30 -7.60
N ALA A 341 -12.31 25.64 -8.89
CA ALA A 341 -12.77 24.72 -9.94
C ALA A 341 -11.87 23.48 -10.05
N GLU A 342 -10.55 23.70 -10.09
CA GLU A 342 -9.57 22.61 -10.20
C GLU A 342 -9.57 21.70 -8.98
N CYS A 343 -9.56 22.29 -7.78
CA CYS A 343 -9.63 21.56 -6.52
C CYS A 343 -10.93 20.76 -6.44
N GLY A 344 -12.07 21.37 -6.78
CA GLY A 344 -13.38 20.71 -6.74
C GLY A 344 -13.45 19.54 -7.70
N LYS A 345 -12.95 19.70 -8.93
CA LYS A 345 -12.85 18.62 -9.91
C LYS A 345 -11.98 17.47 -9.41
N ALA A 346 -10.83 17.75 -8.80
CA ALA A 346 -9.91 16.72 -8.30
C ALA A 346 -10.47 15.97 -7.09
N LEU A 347 -11.26 16.64 -6.24
CA LEU A 347 -11.87 16.05 -5.05
C LEU A 347 -13.25 15.44 -5.32
N GLY A 348 -13.85 15.71 -6.49
CA GLY A 348 -15.21 15.28 -6.82
C GLY A 348 -16.30 16.07 -6.07
N VAL A 349 -16.03 17.34 -5.73
CA VAL A 349 -16.91 18.22 -4.95
C VAL A 349 -17.21 19.50 -5.74
N ASP A 350 -18.47 19.94 -5.75
CA ASP A 350 -18.86 21.20 -6.38
C ASP A 350 -18.51 22.42 -5.50
N LEU A 351 -17.25 22.82 -5.59
CA LEU A 351 -16.71 24.00 -4.91
C LEU A 351 -17.00 25.33 -5.63
N ILE A 352 -17.57 25.28 -6.85
CA ILE A 352 -17.97 26.51 -7.55
C ILE A 352 -19.29 27.03 -6.99
N ASN A 353 -20.23 26.13 -6.71
CA ASN A 353 -21.49 26.50 -6.09
C ASN A 353 -21.42 26.49 -4.56
N ASN A 354 -20.50 25.72 -3.96
CA ASN A 354 -20.37 25.61 -2.50
C ASN A 354 -18.94 25.89 -2.01
N PRO A 355 -18.36 27.07 -2.27
CA PRO A 355 -16.96 27.36 -1.93
C PRO A 355 -16.66 27.30 -0.42
N GLN A 356 -17.64 27.62 0.44
CA GLN A 356 -17.50 27.55 1.90
C GLN A 356 -17.13 26.16 2.41
N ARG A 357 -17.45 25.09 1.66
CA ARG A 357 -17.09 23.71 2.01
C ARG A 357 -15.59 23.52 2.18
N LEU A 358 -14.73 24.34 1.54
CA LEU A 358 -13.27 24.26 1.74
C LEU A 358 -12.80 24.64 3.15
N ALA A 359 -13.64 25.31 3.95
CA ALA A 359 -13.34 25.60 5.35
C ALA A 359 -13.66 24.41 6.29
N ASP A 360 -14.42 23.42 5.83
CA ASP A 360 -14.73 22.23 6.62
C ASP A 360 -13.48 21.35 6.81
N TYR A 361 -13.35 20.71 7.98
CA TYR A 361 -12.13 20.00 8.35
C TYR A 361 -11.67 18.92 7.36
N ASP A 362 -12.62 18.23 6.72
CA ASP A 362 -12.34 17.20 5.71
C ASP A 362 -11.69 17.81 4.46
N LEU A 363 -12.35 18.79 3.84
CA LEU A 363 -11.89 19.41 2.60
C LEU A 363 -10.74 20.38 2.80
N ALA A 364 -10.62 21.00 3.98
CA ALA A 364 -9.47 21.82 4.34
C ALA A 364 -8.17 20.99 4.32
N CYS A 365 -8.20 19.76 4.83
CA CYS A 365 -7.07 18.84 4.74
C CYS A 365 -6.89 18.27 3.33
N LEU A 366 -7.96 17.77 2.70
CA LEU A 366 -7.88 17.14 1.38
C LEU A 366 -7.39 18.11 0.29
N SER A 367 -7.79 19.38 0.35
CA SER A 367 -7.30 20.41 -0.58
C SER A 367 -5.80 20.65 -0.42
N ALA A 368 -5.27 20.65 0.81
CA ALA A 368 -3.83 20.73 1.04
C ALA A 368 -3.08 19.50 0.50
N GLY A 369 -3.65 18.30 0.68
CA GLY A 369 -3.08 17.08 0.10
C GLY A 369 -3.10 17.06 -1.43
N TRP A 370 -4.19 17.53 -2.05
CA TRP A 370 -4.30 17.70 -3.50
C TRP A 370 -3.26 18.67 -4.04
N PHE A 371 -3.10 19.84 -3.40
CA PHE A 371 -2.09 20.81 -3.80
C PHE A 371 -0.69 20.19 -3.71
N TRP A 372 -0.41 19.53 -2.58
CA TRP A 372 0.88 18.87 -2.34
C TRP A 372 1.25 17.85 -3.43
N ASP A 373 0.32 16.96 -3.75
CA ASP A 373 0.49 15.90 -4.74
C ASP A 373 0.61 16.44 -6.16
N SER A 374 -0.28 17.36 -6.55
CA SER A 374 -0.29 17.94 -7.90
C SER A 374 0.95 18.77 -8.22
N ARG A 375 1.72 19.20 -7.22
CA ARG A 375 3.02 19.88 -7.37
C ARG A 375 4.22 18.97 -7.04
N SER A 376 3.98 17.67 -6.82
CA SER A 376 5.00 16.66 -6.52
C SER A 376 5.89 17.01 -5.31
N LEU A 377 5.31 17.64 -4.29
CA LEU A 377 6.06 18.17 -3.14
C LEU A 377 6.73 17.10 -2.27
N ASN A 378 6.29 15.84 -2.36
CA ASN A 378 6.97 14.70 -1.75
C ASN A 378 8.44 14.59 -2.18
N ASN A 379 8.76 14.88 -3.46
CA ASN A 379 10.14 14.78 -3.96
C ASN A 379 11.06 15.79 -3.29
N TYR A 380 10.58 17.02 -3.06
CA TYR A 380 11.35 18.04 -2.36
C TYR A 380 11.47 17.74 -0.86
N ALA A 381 10.40 17.21 -0.26
CA ALA A 381 10.43 16.82 1.15
C ALA A 381 11.39 15.65 1.39
N ASP A 382 11.49 14.69 0.47
CA ASP A 382 12.47 13.60 0.55
C ASP A 382 13.93 14.10 0.47
N ASN A 383 14.16 15.24 -0.17
CA ASN A 383 15.45 15.93 -0.22
C ASN A 383 15.61 16.98 0.89
N ASP A 384 14.67 17.04 1.84
CA ASP A 384 14.63 18.00 2.94
C ASP A 384 14.61 19.49 2.52
N ASP A 385 14.08 19.78 1.33
CA ASP A 385 14.18 21.09 0.69
C ASP A 385 12.99 22.01 1.02
N VAL A 386 13.01 22.56 2.23
CA VAL A 386 11.99 23.52 2.71
C VAL A 386 11.93 24.80 1.86
N ILE A 387 13.05 25.17 1.22
CA ILE A 387 13.17 26.40 0.45
C ILE A 387 12.35 26.27 -0.85
N GLN A 388 12.54 25.18 -1.60
CA GLN A 388 11.77 24.96 -2.82
C GLN A 388 10.29 24.71 -2.53
N ILE A 389 9.96 23.97 -1.47
CA ILE A 389 8.56 23.76 -1.07
C ILE A 389 7.89 25.11 -0.78
N THR A 390 8.54 25.98 -0.02
CA THR A 390 8.02 27.32 0.30
C THR A 390 7.82 28.15 -0.96
N ARG A 391 8.79 28.14 -1.87
CA ARG A 391 8.70 28.85 -3.15
C ARG A 391 7.53 28.38 -4.00
N ILE A 392 7.25 27.07 -4.03
CA ILE A 392 6.14 26.51 -4.81
C ILE A 392 4.79 26.87 -4.18
N ILE A 393 4.68 26.83 -2.86
CA ILE A 393 3.42 27.13 -2.15
C ILE A 393 3.10 28.63 -2.22
N ASN A 394 4.06 29.49 -1.90
CA ASN A 394 3.82 30.92 -1.75
C ASN A 394 4.15 31.75 -3.01
N GLY A 395 4.80 31.16 -4.01
CA GLY A 395 5.34 31.89 -5.16
C GLY A 395 6.63 32.67 -4.85
N GLY A 396 7.15 32.54 -3.62
CA GLY A 396 8.30 33.28 -3.09
C GLY A 396 8.75 32.72 -1.74
N PHE A 397 9.47 33.52 -0.95
CA PHE A 397 10.05 33.08 0.33
C PHE A 397 9.34 33.66 1.56
N ASN A 398 8.14 34.22 1.41
CA ASN A 398 7.43 34.83 2.53
C ASN A 398 7.12 33.77 3.59
N GLY A 399 7.43 34.11 4.85
CA GLY A 399 7.23 33.21 5.98
C GLY A 399 8.22 32.05 6.08
N LEU A 400 9.29 32.01 5.28
CA LEU A 400 10.26 30.89 5.28
C LEU A 400 10.83 30.57 6.67
N ALA A 401 11.19 31.60 7.45
CA ALA A 401 11.74 31.41 8.80
C ALA A 401 10.74 30.70 9.75
N ASP A 402 9.45 31.03 9.65
CA ASP A 402 8.41 30.41 10.47
C ASP A 402 8.13 28.96 10.02
N ARG A 403 8.10 28.71 8.71
CA ARG A 403 8.01 27.35 8.15
C ARG A 403 9.19 26.48 8.61
N GLN A 404 10.40 27.04 8.64
CA GLN A 404 11.59 26.37 9.17
C GLN A 404 11.46 26.05 10.65
N ALA A 405 10.88 26.96 11.45
CA ALA A 405 10.64 26.73 12.87
C ALA A 405 9.64 25.59 13.12
N TYR A 406 8.52 25.56 12.39
CA TYR A 406 7.59 24.42 12.45
C TYR A 406 8.22 23.11 11.99
N LEU A 407 9.02 23.15 10.92
CA LEU A 407 9.71 21.97 10.41
C LEU A 407 10.70 21.41 11.43
N ALA A 408 11.51 22.27 12.06
CA ALA A 408 12.44 21.86 13.10
C ALA A 408 11.72 21.18 14.27
N ARG A 409 10.59 21.74 14.71
CA ARG A 409 9.77 21.15 15.78
C ARG A 409 9.17 19.81 15.36
N ALA A 410 8.65 19.70 14.14
CA ALA A 410 8.10 18.45 13.63
C ALA A 410 9.16 17.35 13.51
N LYS A 411 10.37 17.68 13.04
CA LYS A 411 11.50 16.75 13.00
C LYS A 411 11.87 16.25 14.39
N GLN A 412 11.96 17.15 15.37
CA GLN A 412 12.21 16.79 16.77
C GLN A 412 11.15 15.82 17.31
N VAL A 413 9.87 16.10 17.05
CA VAL A 413 8.73 15.25 17.46
C VAL A 413 8.79 13.86 16.82
N PHE A 414 9.29 13.76 15.58
CA PHE A 414 9.43 12.50 14.88
C PHE A 414 10.79 11.81 15.08
N GLY A 415 11.72 12.43 15.80
CA GLY A 415 13.05 11.87 16.10
C GLY A 415 13.95 11.72 14.87
N ILE A 416 13.87 12.66 13.91
CA ILE A 416 14.65 12.65 12.65
C ILE A 416 15.51 13.89 12.47
#